data_AF-A0A5K0YV06-F1
#
_entry.id   AF-A0A5K0YV06-F1
#
_cell.length_a   1.000
_cell.length_b   1.000
_cell.length_c   1.000
_cell.angle_alpha   90.00
_cell.angle_beta   90.00
_cell.angle_gamma   90.00
#
_symmetry.space_group_name_H-M   'P 1'
#
loop_
_entity.id
_entity.type
_entity.pdbx_description
1 polymer ?
#
loop_
_entity_poly.entity_id
_entity_poly.type
_entity_poly.pdbx_seq_one_letter_code
_entity_poly.pdbx_strand_id
1 'polypeptide(L)' 'VLEGRSYRLQHPWVGIVNRSQADINKNVDMIAARRKEKEYFSTSPDYGHLASKMGSEYLAKLLSK' A
#
# COMPACT_ATOMS: atom_id res chain seq x y z
N VAL A 1 8.44 -5.06 -10.78
CA VAL A 1 7.18 -4.49 -11.34
C VAL A 1 6.81 -3.16 -10.69
N LEU A 2 6.66 -3.06 -9.36
CA LEU A 2 6.19 -1.83 -8.68
C LEU A 2 7.03 -0.58 -8.97
N GLU A 3 8.31 -0.73 -9.30
CA GLU A 3 9.19 0.38 -9.71
C GLU A 3 8.98 0.82 -11.18
N GLY A 4 8.07 0.19 -11.91
CA GLY A 4 7.80 0.48 -13.32
C GLY A 4 8.92 0.07 -14.29
N ARG A 5 9.98 -0.60 -13.81
CA ARG A 5 11.12 -1.03 -14.63
C ARG A 5 10.79 -2.19 -15.58
N SER A 6 9.94 -3.13 -15.15
CA SER A 6 9.56 -4.31 -15.94
C SER A 6 8.45 -4.02 -16.97
N TYR A 7 7.47 -3.19 -16.60
CA TYR A 7 6.38 -2.77 -17.47
C TYR A 7 5.95 -1.35 -17.09
N ARG A 8 6.03 -0.43 -18.06
CA ARG A 8 5.69 0.98 -17.86
C ARG A 8 4.21 1.20 -18.15
N LEU A 9 3.55 1.93 -17.25
CA LEU A 9 2.15 2.32 -17.36
C LEU A 9 2.04 3.85 -17.44
N GLN A 10 0.94 4.36 -18.01
CA GLN A 10 0.62 5.79 -17.97
C GLN A 10 0.39 6.27 -16.53
N HIS A 11 -0.27 5.44 -15.71
CA HIS A 11 -0.43 5.65 -14.27
C HIS A 11 0.48 4.68 -13.51
N PRO A 12 1.15 5.12 -12.43
CA PRO A 12 2.11 4.29 -11.73
C PRO A 12 1.44 3.07 -11.08
N TRP A 13 2.23 2.02 -10.86
CA TRP A 13 1.84 0.91 -10.00
C TRP A 13 1.70 1.40 -8.55
N VAL A 14 0.65 0.96 -7.86
CA VAL A 14 0.45 1.24 -6.43
C VAL A 14 0.20 -0.08 -5.71
N GLY A 15 1.10 -0.43 -4.79
CA GLY A 15 0.96 -1.59 -3.90
C GLY A 15 0.06 -1.25 -2.71
N ILE A 16 -0.78 -2.20 -2.31
CA ILE A 16 -1.72 -2.09 -1.17
C ILE A 16 -1.58 -3.33 -0.30
N VAL A 17 -1.66 -3.14 1.01
CA VAL A 17 -1.74 -4.24 1.99
C VAL A 17 -3.10 -4.18 2.68
N ASN A 18 -3.89 -5.23 2.47
CA ASN A 18 -5.23 -5.36 3.03
C ASN A 18 -5.22 -6.16 4.33
N ARG A 19 -6.37 -6.18 5.02
CA ARG A 19 -6.61 -7.08 6.16
C ARG A 19 -6.54 -8.54 5.72
N SER A 20 -5.84 -9.35 6.49
CA SER A 20 -5.85 -10.81 6.32
C SER A 20 -7.21 -11.39 6.73
N GLN A 21 -7.47 -12.66 6.38
CA GLN A 21 -8.67 -13.35 6.85
C GLN A 21 -8.74 -13.40 8.39
N ALA A 22 -7.61 -13.55 9.07
CA ALA A 22 -7.56 -13.52 10.52
C ALA A 22 -7.89 -12.13 11.09
N ASP A 23 -7.41 -11.05 10.47
CA ASP A 23 -7.75 -9.68 10.86
C ASP A 23 -9.25 -9.40 10.65
N ILE A 24 -9.85 -9.92 9.57
CA ILE A 24 -11.29 -9.81 9.30
C ILE A 24 -12.08 -10.55 10.38
N ASN A 25 -11.72 -11.80 10.68
CA ASN A 25 -12.41 -12.60 11.70
C ASN A 25 -12.32 -11.98 13.10
N LYS A 26 -11.25 -11.21 13.37
CA LYS A 26 -11.05 -10.46 14.62
C LYS A 26 -11.66 -9.05 14.60
N ASN A 27 -12.37 -8.67 13.54
CA ASN A 27 -12.92 -7.32 13.34
C ASN A 27 -11.87 -6.21 13.54
N VAL A 28 -10.65 -6.42 13.03
CA VAL A 28 -9.60 -5.41 13.10
C VAL A 28 -10.08 -4.13 12.39
N ASP A 29 -9.99 -3.04 13.13
CA ASP A 29 -10.41 -1.72 12.69
C ASP A 29 -9.62 -1.25 11.45
N MET A 30 -10.29 -0.47 10.59
CA MET A 30 -9.69 0.01 9.35
C MET A 30 -8.58 1.03 9.55
N ILE A 31 -8.61 1.84 10.62
CA ILE A 31 -7.52 2.77 10.96
C ILE A 31 -6.30 1.96 11.40
N ALA A 32 -6.50 0.92 12.20
CA ALA A 32 -5.42 0.01 12.57
C ALA A 32 -4.82 -0.71 11.35
N ALA A 33 -5.66 -1.14 10.40
CA ALA A 33 -5.21 -1.76 9.15
C ALA A 33 -4.38 -0.78 8.29
N ARG A 34 -4.83 0.47 8.13
CA ARG A 34 -4.09 1.51 7.40
C ARG A 34 -2.74 1.82 8.06
N ARG A 35 -2.69 1.86 9.39
CA ARG A 35 -1.42 2.06 10.11
C ARG A 35 -0.45 0.90 9.85
N LYS A 36 -0.92 -0.35 9.91
CA LYS A 36 -0.12 -1.53 9.58
C LYS A 36 0.39 -1.50 8.13
N GLU A 37 -0.44 -1.08 7.18
CA GLU A 37 -0.03 -0.90 5.78
C GLU A 37 1.10 0.13 5.64
N LYS A 38 0.96 1.29 6.29
CA LYS A 38 1.99 2.33 6.28
C LYS A 38 3.29 1.84 6.90
N GLU A 39 3.21 1.14 8.02
CA GLU A 39 4.36 0.53 8.70
C GLU A 39 5.05 -0.50 7.81
N TYR A 40 4.29 -1.39 7.18
CA TYR A 40 4.83 -2.39 6.25
C TYR A 40 5.66 -1.74 5.15
N PHE A 41 5.11 -0.74 4.45
CA PHE A 41 5.85 -0.08 3.38
C PHE A 41 7.05 0.71 3.91
N SER A 42 6.96 1.32 5.09
CA SER A 42 8.04 2.14 5.65
C SER A 42 9.21 1.32 6.20
N THR A 43 8.95 0.10 6.67
CA THR A 43 9.94 -0.77 7.32
C THR A 43 10.42 -1.91 6.42
N SER A 44 9.76 -2.13 5.28
CA SER A 44 10.16 -3.18 4.33
C SER A 44 11.54 -2.88 3.72
N PRO A 45 12.47 -3.85 3.73
CA PRO A 45 13.78 -3.68 3.09
C PRO A 45 13.67 -3.50 1.57
N ASP A 46 12.70 -4.17 0.94
CA ASP A 46 12.51 -4.16 -0.52
C ASP A 46 11.59 -3.04 -1.02
N TYR A 47 10.79 -2.44 -0.13
CA TYR A 47 9.77 -1.45 -0.52
C TYR A 47 9.88 -0.11 0.23
N GLY A 48 10.78 0.00 1.21
CA GLY A 48 11.01 1.20 2.01
C GLY A 48 11.21 2.45 1.17
N HIS A 49 12.01 2.36 0.11
CA HIS A 49 12.27 3.47 -0.82
C HIS A 49 11.05 3.89 -1.64
N LEU A 50 10.00 3.07 -1.69
CA LEU A 50 8.75 3.34 -2.40
C LEU A 50 7.62 3.81 -1.47
N ALA A 51 7.81 3.82 -0.15
CA ALA A 51 6.73 4.00 0.84
C ALA A 51 5.84 5.24 0.60
N SER A 52 6.41 6.34 0.12
CA SER A 52 5.68 7.58 -0.17
C SER A 52 4.74 7.50 -1.39
N LYS A 53 4.87 6.46 -2.22
CA LYS A 53 4.09 6.22 -3.46
C LYS A 53 3.26 4.94 -3.39
N MET A 54 3.06 4.40 -2.19
CA MET A 54 2.36 3.14 -1.94
C MET A 54 1.22 3.34 -0.94
N GLY A 55 0.38 2.32 -0.81
CA GLY A 55 -0.70 2.28 0.15
C GLY A 55 -2.01 2.89 -0.34
N SER A 56 -3.06 2.50 0.36
CA SER A 56 -4.45 2.85 0.04
C SER A 56 -4.72 4.37 0.12
N GLU A 57 -4.06 5.10 1.03
CA GLU A 57 -4.18 6.56 1.13
C GLU A 57 -3.57 7.28 -0.08
N TYR A 58 -2.40 6.83 -0.55
CA TYR A 58 -1.78 7.37 -1.76
C TYR A 58 -2.65 7.09 -2.98
N LEU A 59 -3.20 5.86 -3.10
CA LEU A 59 -4.11 5.52 -4.19
C LEU A 59 -5.35 6.42 -4.19
N ALA A 60 -5.99 6.62 -3.03
CA ALA A 60 -7.17 7.46 -2.92
C ALA A 60 -6.89 8.89 -3.41
N LYS A 61 -5.74 9.47 -3.01
CA LYS A 61 -5.30 10.79 -3.47
C LYS A 61 -5.02 10.82 -4.99
N LEU A 62 -4.43 9.75 -5.53
CA LEU A 62 -4.12 9.63 -6.94
C LEU A 62 -5.39 9.58 -7.81
N LEU A 63 -6.44 8.88 -7.33
CA LEU A 63 -7.71 8.70 -8.03
C LEU A 63 -8.72 9.83 -7.82
N SER A 64 -8.52 10.67 -6.81
CA SER A 64 -9.40 11.81 -6.51
C SER A 64 -8.99 13.10 -7.24
N LYS A 65 -8.07 12.99 -8.20
CA LYS A 65 -7.70 14.07 -9.12
C LYS A 65 -8.49 13.92 -10.41
#